data_AF-A0A644VNJ4-F1
#
_entry.id   AF-A0A644VNJ4-F1
#
_cell.length_a   1.000
_cell.length_b   1.000
_cell.length_c   1.000
_cell.angle_alpha   90.00
_cell.angle_beta   90.00
_cell.angle_gamma   90.00
#
_symmetry.space_group_name_H-M   'P 1'
#
loop_
_entity.id
_entity.type
_entity.pdbx_description
1 polymer ?
#
loop_
_entity_poly.entity_id
_entity_poly.type
_entity_poly.pdbx_seq_one_letter_code
_entity_poly.pdbx_strand_id
1 'polypeptide(L)'
;MPKPCPICTHPKRLEIDREIISGTSILKISRKYGQKQDPLYQHAKNHLSRQLVQAYEKKALSESMDLLGMIEDILIKAKAIFDRNFEAKKDVTALKALSEQRATIELLSKIAAYLHESRAMELQTATKGYEVRRQEEERDMAKTIIDNLNSAEADMFIQLLEKGQGLTNKEIIPMDEFIWEGEDVEE
;
A
#
# COMPACT_ATOMS: atom_id res chain seq x y z
N MET A 1 -26.31 -17.33 -41.65
CA MET A 1 -25.06 -16.72 -41.16
C MET A 1 -25.41 -15.50 -40.32
N PRO A 2 -24.84 -15.32 -39.12
CA PRO A 2 -25.09 -14.12 -38.33
C PRO A 2 -24.60 -12.88 -39.09
N LYS A 3 -25.42 -11.83 -39.14
CA LYS A 3 -25.02 -10.56 -39.78
C LYS A 3 -23.87 -9.94 -38.96
N PRO A 4 -22.82 -9.42 -39.60
CA PRO A 4 -21.75 -8.73 -38.87
C PRO A 4 -22.34 -7.52 -38.13
N CYS A 5 -21.84 -7.27 -36.91
CA CYS A 5 -22.27 -6.13 -36.12
C CYS A 5 -21.96 -4.82 -36.89
N PRO A 6 -22.95 -3.96 -37.16
CA PRO A 6 -22.75 -2.76 -37.95
C PRO A 6 -21.83 -1.74 -37.25
N ILE A 7 -21.75 -1.79 -35.92
CA ILE A 7 -20.87 -0.92 -35.12
C ILE A 7 -19.41 -1.38 -35.23
N CYS A 8 -19.16 -2.69 -35.31
CA CYS A 8 -17.80 -3.22 -35.49
C CYS A 8 -17.19 -2.83 -36.83
N THR A 9 -18.03 -2.70 -37.86
CA THR A 9 -17.63 -2.29 -39.21
C THR A 9 -17.72 -0.78 -39.42
N HIS A 10 -18.13 -0.01 -38.41
CA HIS A 10 -18.31 1.43 -38.54
C HIS A 10 -16.96 2.17 -38.61
N PRO A 11 -16.77 3.15 -39.51
CA PRO A 11 -15.50 3.87 -39.65
C PRO A 11 -15.11 4.63 -38.37
N LYS A 12 -16.10 5.05 -37.57
CA LYS A 12 -15.91 5.72 -36.27
C LYS A 12 -16.08 4.80 -35.06
N ARG A 13 -15.84 3.50 -35.22
CA ARG A 13 -16.00 2.51 -34.14
C ARG A 13 -15.33 2.95 -32.83
N LEU A 14 -14.07 3.39 -32.89
CA LEU A 14 -13.33 3.78 -31.68
C LEU A 14 -13.96 4.97 -30.94
N GLU A 15 -14.57 5.92 -31.66
CA GLU A 15 -15.28 7.04 -31.04
C GLU A 15 -16.59 6.57 -30.38
N ILE A 16 -17.34 5.69 -31.06
CA ILE A 16 -18.57 5.09 -30.52
C ILE A 16 -18.25 4.27 -29.27
N ASP A 17 -17.19 3.45 -29.30
CA ASP A 17 -16.74 2.65 -28.16
C ASP A 17 -16.43 3.55 -26.96
N ARG A 18 -15.72 4.67 -27.17
CA ARG A 18 -15.42 5.64 -26.11
C ARG A 18 -16.68 6.28 -25.54
N GLU A 19 -17.64 6.69 -26.36
CA GLU A 19 -18.88 7.31 -25.86
C GLU A 19 -19.77 6.32 -25.09
N ILE A 20 -19.81 5.05 -25.53
CA ILE A 20 -20.52 4.00 -24.80
C ILE A 20 -19.87 3.78 -23.43
N ILE A 21 -18.54 3.64 -23.39
CA ILE A 21 -17.79 3.42 -22.17
C ILE A 21 -17.91 4.64 -21.23
N SER A 22 -18.00 5.85 -21.76
CA SER A 22 -18.19 7.07 -20.97
C SER A 22 -19.58 7.24 -20.36
N GLY A 23 -20.47 6.26 -20.53
CA GLY A 23 -21.84 6.30 -20.01
C GLY A 23 -22.77 7.23 -20.80
N THR A 24 -22.39 7.65 -22.01
CA THR A 24 -23.26 8.46 -22.86
C THR A 24 -24.49 7.64 -23.25
N SER A 25 -25.69 8.22 -23.08
CA SER A 25 -26.94 7.51 -23.43
C SER A 25 -26.92 6.98 -24.86
N ILE A 26 -27.27 5.70 -25.03
CA ILE A 26 -27.36 5.03 -26.35
C ILE A 26 -28.27 5.81 -27.32
N LEU A 27 -29.31 6.50 -26.81
CA LEU A 27 -30.15 7.37 -27.63
C LEU A 27 -29.38 8.54 -28.23
N LYS A 28 -28.48 9.16 -27.45
CA LYS A 28 -27.66 10.28 -27.91
C LYS A 28 -26.63 9.82 -28.94
N ILE A 29 -25.99 8.67 -28.69
CA ILE A 29 -25.04 8.04 -29.61
C ILE A 29 -25.74 7.65 -30.92
N SER A 30 -26.93 7.04 -30.83
CA SER A 30 -27.77 6.69 -31.97
C SER A 30 -28.06 7.90 -32.86
N ARG A 31 -28.49 9.02 -32.28
CA ARG A 31 -28.75 10.27 -33.01
C ARG A 31 -27.48 10.86 -33.61
N LYS A 32 -26.36 10.82 -32.89
CA LYS A 32 -25.08 11.41 -33.32
C LYS A 32 -24.44 10.67 -34.49
N TYR A 33 -24.52 9.33 -34.49
CA TYR A 33 -23.85 8.49 -35.48
C TYR A 33 -24.82 7.84 -36.49
N GLY A 34 -26.11 8.16 -36.42
CA GLY A 34 -27.14 7.62 -37.33
C GLY A 34 -27.35 6.11 -37.19
N GLN A 35 -26.97 5.52 -36.05
CA GLN A 35 -27.05 4.08 -35.81
C GLN A 35 -28.33 3.72 -35.06
N LYS A 36 -28.91 2.55 -35.33
CA LYS A 36 -30.05 2.04 -34.54
C LYS A 36 -29.59 1.75 -33.10
N GLN A 37 -30.52 1.86 -32.15
CA GLN A 37 -30.22 1.63 -30.73
C GLN A 37 -29.91 0.16 -30.42
N ASP A 38 -30.63 -0.80 -31.03
CA ASP A 38 -30.43 -2.22 -30.71
C ASP A 38 -29.01 -2.72 -31.05
N PRO A 39 -28.43 -2.41 -32.23
CA PRO A 39 -27.04 -2.75 -32.51
C PRO A 39 -26.03 -2.08 -31.57
N LEU A 40 -26.27 -0.85 -31.14
CA LEU A 40 -25.43 -0.17 -30.16
C LEU A 40 -25.47 -0.88 -28.80
N TYR A 41 -26.66 -1.30 -28.36
CA TYR A 41 -26.83 -2.03 -27.11
C TYR A 41 -26.14 -3.41 -27.16
N GLN A 42 -26.33 -4.16 -28.24
CA GLN A 42 -25.67 -5.47 -28.41
C GLN A 42 -24.15 -5.33 -28.54
N HIS A 43 -23.68 -4.29 -29.22
CA HIS A 43 -22.25 -3.98 -29.34
C HIS A 43 -21.63 -3.64 -27.97
N ALA A 44 -22.29 -2.78 -27.20
CA ALA A 44 -21.87 -2.42 -25.84
C ALA A 44 -21.72 -3.66 -24.95
N LYS A 45 -22.69 -4.59 -25.03
CA LYS A 45 -22.74 -5.77 -24.18
C LYS A 45 -21.70 -6.83 -24.55
N ASN A 46 -21.47 -7.04 -25.85
CA ASN A 46 -20.78 -8.25 -26.31
C ASN A 46 -19.42 -7.96 -26.96
N HIS A 47 -19.19 -6.77 -27.52
CA HIS A 47 -18.09 -6.50 -28.46
C HIS A 47 -17.12 -5.41 -27.99
N LEU A 48 -17.40 -4.74 -26.87
CA LEU A 48 -16.42 -3.86 -26.23
C LEU A 48 -15.22 -4.67 -25.74
N SER A 49 -14.02 -4.26 -26.15
CA SER A 49 -12.82 -4.97 -25.71
C SER A 49 -12.62 -4.78 -24.20
N ARG A 50 -12.33 -5.87 -23.49
CA ARG A 50 -12.04 -5.85 -22.06
C ARG A 50 -10.89 -4.90 -21.70
N GLN A 51 -9.90 -4.78 -22.59
CA GLN A 51 -8.78 -3.85 -22.44
C GLN A 51 -9.22 -2.38 -22.49
N LEU A 52 -10.16 -2.00 -23.37
CA LEU A 52 -10.71 -0.64 -23.43
C LEU A 52 -11.52 -0.30 -22.18
N VAL A 53 -12.35 -1.25 -21.71
CA VAL A 53 -13.13 -1.08 -20.48
C VAL A 53 -12.19 -0.90 -19.28
N GLN A 54 -11.18 -1.75 -19.14
CA GLN A 54 -10.19 -1.65 -18.05
C GLN A 54 -9.35 -0.37 -18.14
N ALA A 55 -8.95 0.05 -19.35
CA ALA A 55 -8.22 1.30 -19.52
C ALA A 55 -9.06 2.51 -19.14
N TYR A 56 -10.36 2.50 -19.46
CA TYR A 56 -11.27 3.55 -19.05
C TYR A 56 -11.56 3.51 -17.55
N GLU A 57 -11.78 2.35 -16.94
CA GLU A 57 -11.96 2.21 -15.49
C GLU A 57 -10.73 2.71 -14.74
N LYS A 58 -9.51 2.36 -15.19
CA LYS A 58 -8.26 2.90 -14.64
C LYS A 58 -8.16 4.41 -14.82
N LYS A 59 -8.56 4.94 -15.98
CA LYS A 59 -8.57 6.38 -16.25
C LYS A 59 -9.62 7.10 -15.39
N ALA A 60 -10.81 6.55 -15.23
CA ALA A 60 -11.88 7.11 -14.40
C ALA A 60 -11.52 7.07 -12.92
N LEU A 61 -10.86 6.00 -12.45
CA LEU A 61 -10.25 5.94 -11.12
C LEU A 61 -9.14 6.98 -10.97
N SER A 62 -8.28 7.15 -11.97
CA SER A 62 -7.23 8.18 -11.96
C SER A 62 -7.82 9.60 -11.95
N GLU A 63 -8.87 9.88 -12.73
CA GLU A 63 -9.56 11.18 -12.78
C GLU A 63 -10.37 11.43 -11.50
N SER A 64 -10.99 10.40 -10.89
CA SER A 64 -11.67 10.53 -9.58
C SER A 64 -10.69 10.63 -8.41
N MET A 65 -9.43 10.23 -8.61
CA MET A 65 -8.36 10.31 -7.61
C MET A 65 -7.40 11.49 -7.85
N ASP A 66 -7.61 12.33 -8.87
CA ASP A 66 -6.74 13.49 -9.10
C ASP A 66 -7.07 14.66 -8.18
N LEU A 67 -7.08 14.37 -6.87
CA LEU A 67 -7.19 15.34 -5.80
C LEU A 67 -6.08 16.38 -5.89
N LEU A 68 -4.89 15.98 -6.33
CA LEU A 68 -3.78 16.89 -6.53
C LEU A 68 -4.08 17.89 -7.66
N GLY A 69 -4.56 17.42 -8.82
CA GLY A 69 -5.00 18.29 -9.91
C GLY A 69 -6.15 19.23 -9.52
N MET A 70 -7.10 18.76 -8.70
CA MET A 70 -8.16 19.61 -8.14
C MET A 70 -7.58 20.71 -7.22
N ILE A 71 -6.60 20.37 -6.39
CA ILE A 71 -5.93 21.32 -5.51
C ILE A 71 -5.10 22.34 -6.32
N GLU A 72 -4.38 21.89 -7.33
CA GLU A 72 -3.63 22.75 -8.25
C GLU A 72 -4.56 23.74 -8.97
N ASP A 73 -5.71 23.28 -9.47
CA ASP A 73 -6.72 24.12 -10.10
C ASP A 73 -7.27 25.20 -9.16
N ILE A 74 -7.52 24.86 -7.88
CA ILE A 74 -7.91 25.83 -6.85
C ILE A 74 -6.83 26.89 -6.65
N LEU A 75 -5.56 26.48 -6.53
CA LEU A 75 -4.44 27.40 -6.35
C LEU A 75 -4.27 28.34 -7.54
N ILE A 76 -4.39 27.82 -8.78
CA ILE A 76 -4.33 28.60 -10.02
C ILE A 76 -5.46 29.63 -10.05
N LYS A 77 -6.70 29.23 -9.75
CA LYS A 77 -7.86 30.13 -9.74
C LYS A 77 -7.73 31.19 -8.66
N ALA A 78 -7.31 30.82 -7.46
CA ALA A 78 -7.08 31.77 -6.37
C ALA A 78 -5.98 32.77 -6.73
N LYS A 79 -4.90 32.33 -7.40
CA LYS A 79 -3.83 33.21 -7.89
C LYS A 79 -4.35 34.20 -8.92
N ALA A 80 -5.13 33.74 -9.89
CA ALA A 80 -5.72 34.62 -10.90
C ALA A 80 -6.66 35.67 -10.28
N ILE A 81 -7.44 35.30 -9.26
CA ILE A 81 -8.28 36.24 -8.51
C ILE A 81 -7.41 37.24 -7.74
N PHE A 82 -6.34 36.78 -7.10
CA PHE A 82 -5.39 37.64 -6.40
C PHE A 82 -4.77 38.67 -7.35
N ASP A 83 -4.14 38.22 -8.44
CA ASP A 83 -3.42 39.08 -9.39
C ASP A 83 -4.32 40.20 -9.92
N ARG A 84 -5.51 39.84 -10.42
CA ARG A 84 -6.49 40.80 -10.96
C ARG A 84 -6.97 41.83 -9.93
N ASN A 85 -7.18 41.42 -8.68
CA ASN A 85 -7.68 42.33 -7.65
C ASN A 85 -6.56 43.17 -7.02
N PHE A 86 -5.35 42.64 -6.96
CA PHE A 86 -4.18 43.36 -6.50
C PHE A 86 -3.84 44.51 -7.47
N GLU A 87 -3.80 44.24 -8.78
CA GLU A 87 -3.62 45.28 -9.81
C GLU A 87 -4.71 46.35 -9.75
N ALA A 88 -5.95 45.94 -9.45
CA ALA A 88 -7.09 46.85 -9.29
C ALA A 88 -7.15 47.57 -7.92
N LYS A 89 -6.13 47.41 -7.05
CA LYS A 89 -6.07 47.96 -5.67
C LYS A 89 -7.28 47.58 -4.80
N LYS A 90 -7.85 46.39 -5.04
CA LYS A 90 -8.95 45.82 -4.27
C LYS A 90 -8.39 44.91 -3.18
N ASP A 91 -7.66 45.51 -2.24
CA ASP A 91 -6.84 44.81 -1.25
C ASP A 91 -7.64 43.78 -0.43
N VAL A 92 -8.88 44.08 -0.06
CA VAL A 92 -9.74 43.14 0.70
C VAL A 92 -10.00 41.85 -0.09
N THR A 93 -10.20 41.96 -1.41
CA THR A 93 -10.47 40.77 -2.24
C THR A 93 -9.19 40.02 -2.54
N ALA A 94 -8.07 40.73 -2.74
CA ALA A 94 -6.75 40.13 -2.88
C ALA A 94 -6.36 39.35 -1.61
N LEU A 95 -6.52 39.94 -0.41
CA LEU A 95 -6.25 39.27 0.86
C LEU A 95 -7.12 38.02 1.09
N LYS A 96 -8.39 38.05 0.66
CA LYS A 96 -9.24 36.86 0.70
C LYS A 96 -8.70 35.74 -0.18
N ALA A 97 -8.32 36.04 -1.42
CA ALA A 97 -7.72 35.06 -2.31
C ALA A 97 -6.40 34.47 -1.75
N LEU A 98 -5.57 35.32 -1.14
CA LEU A 98 -4.34 34.88 -0.46
C LEU A 98 -4.66 33.96 0.75
N SER A 99 -5.73 34.26 1.49
CA SER A 99 -6.16 33.43 2.62
C SER A 99 -6.61 32.03 2.16
N GLU A 100 -7.32 31.93 1.04
CA GLU A 100 -7.71 30.64 0.45
C GLU A 100 -6.49 29.83 -0.03
N GLN A 101 -5.49 30.49 -0.63
CA GLN A 101 -4.23 29.83 -0.99
C GLN A 101 -3.52 29.28 0.23
N ARG A 102 -3.44 30.05 1.33
CA ARG A 102 -2.83 29.60 2.58
C ARG A 102 -3.56 28.39 3.16
N ALA A 103 -4.89 28.40 3.19
CA ALA A 103 -5.69 27.29 3.69
C ALA A 103 -5.46 26.01 2.86
N THR A 104 -5.31 26.16 1.54
CA THR A 104 -5.02 25.04 0.64
C THR A 104 -3.63 24.44 0.88
N ILE A 105 -2.61 25.28 1.08
CA ILE A 105 -1.24 24.85 1.42
C ILE A 105 -1.19 24.17 2.79
N GLU A 106 -1.96 24.66 3.75
CA GLU A 106 -2.09 24.03 5.07
C GLU A 106 -2.68 22.61 4.96
N LEU A 107 -3.73 22.44 4.16
CA LEU A 107 -4.31 21.13 3.89
C LEU A 107 -3.30 20.18 3.25
N LEU A 108 -2.56 20.64 2.23
CA LEU A 108 -1.49 19.85 1.61
C LEU A 108 -0.41 19.44 2.61
N SER A 109 0.00 20.35 3.48
CA SER A 109 1.00 20.07 4.52
C SER A 109 0.51 18.99 5.50
N LYS A 110 -0.77 19.04 5.91
CA LYS A 110 -1.40 18.02 6.76
C LYS A 110 -1.45 16.66 6.09
N ILE A 111 -1.81 16.61 4.80
CA ILE A 111 -1.81 15.36 4.02
C ILE A 111 -0.40 14.78 3.92
N ALA A 112 0.60 15.61 3.66
CA ALA A 112 2.00 15.18 3.59
C ALA A 112 2.51 14.62 4.93
N ALA A 113 2.18 15.27 6.05
CA ALA A 113 2.52 14.79 7.38
C ALA A 113 1.87 13.43 7.67
N TYR A 114 0.58 13.27 7.36
CA TYR A 114 -0.15 12.02 7.55
C TYR A 114 0.45 10.86 6.73
N LEU A 115 0.81 11.11 5.46
CA LEU A 115 1.47 10.10 4.62
C LEU A 115 2.83 9.69 5.18
N HIS A 116 3.61 10.64 5.70
CA HIS A 116 4.89 10.35 6.33
C HIS A 116 4.71 9.49 7.60
N GLU A 117 3.73 9.82 8.43
CA GLU A 117 3.39 9.06 9.64
C GLU A 117 2.93 7.64 9.30
N SER A 118 2.02 7.47 8.34
CA SER A 118 1.54 6.16 7.89
C SER A 118 2.70 5.27 7.44
N ARG A 119 3.64 5.83 6.67
CA ARG A 119 4.81 5.09 6.18
C ARG A 119 5.74 4.66 7.31
N ALA A 120 5.93 5.53 8.31
CA ALA A 120 6.73 5.20 9.49
C ALA A 120 6.10 4.05 10.29
N MET A 121 4.77 4.05 10.45
CA MET A 121 4.03 2.98 11.11
C MET A 121 4.14 1.64 10.36
N GLU A 122 4.01 1.65 9.03
CA GLU A 122 4.19 0.44 8.21
C GLU A 122 5.58 -0.17 8.40
N LEU A 123 6.62 0.66 8.40
CA LEU A 123 8.00 0.19 8.60
C LEU A 123 8.20 -0.37 10.00
N GLN A 124 7.70 0.31 11.04
CA GLN A 124 7.76 -0.21 12.41
C GLN A 124 7.04 -1.55 12.55
N THR A 125 5.87 -1.69 11.92
CA THR A 125 5.11 -2.93 11.94
C THR A 125 5.88 -4.05 11.24
N ALA A 126 6.50 -3.76 10.09
CA ALA A 126 7.34 -4.72 9.38
C ALA A 126 8.52 -5.17 10.26
N THR A 127 9.28 -4.23 10.83
CA THR A 127 10.44 -4.54 11.69
C THR A 127 10.04 -5.39 12.89
N LYS A 128 8.97 -5.03 13.59
CA LYS A 128 8.46 -5.80 14.74
C LYS A 128 8.04 -7.22 14.34
N GLY A 129 7.44 -7.38 13.16
CA GLY A 129 7.10 -8.68 12.60
C GLY A 129 8.32 -9.57 12.35
N TYR A 130 9.46 -9.00 11.93
CA TYR A 130 10.72 -9.73 11.79
C TYR A 130 11.31 -10.13 13.14
N GLU A 131 11.31 -9.23 14.12
CA GLU A 131 11.84 -9.51 15.47
C GLU A 131 11.07 -10.64 16.16
N VAL A 132 9.74 -10.64 16.06
CA VAL A 132 8.90 -11.70 16.64
C VAL A 132 9.19 -13.05 16.01
N ARG A 133 9.23 -13.13 14.66
CA ARG A 133 9.55 -14.39 13.97
C ARG A 133 10.92 -14.92 14.34
N ARG A 134 11.92 -14.04 14.43
CA ARG A 134 13.27 -14.42 14.83
C ARG A 134 13.29 -14.98 16.26
N GLN A 135 12.58 -14.36 17.19
CA GLN A 135 12.49 -14.86 18.57
C GLN A 135 11.75 -16.21 18.64
N GLU A 136 10.73 -16.41 17.82
CA GLU A 136 10.03 -17.70 17.70
C GLU A 136 10.97 -18.78 17.15
N GLU A 137 11.71 -18.50 16.07
CA GLU A 137 12.71 -19.41 15.50
C GLU A 137 13.83 -19.77 16.51
N GLU A 138 14.36 -18.79 17.25
CA GLU A 138 15.37 -19.00 18.28
C GLU A 138 14.83 -19.88 19.43
N ARG A 139 13.56 -19.69 19.82
CA ARG A 139 12.89 -20.51 20.86
C ARG A 139 12.64 -21.94 20.38
N ASP A 140 12.13 -22.11 19.17
CA ASP A 140 11.85 -23.43 18.59
C ASP A 140 13.13 -24.24 18.40
N MET A 141 14.22 -23.56 17.98
CA MET A 141 15.55 -24.17 17.90
C MET A 141 16.06 -24.60 19.28
N ALA A 142 15.98 -23.73 20.29
CA ALA A 142 16.39 -24.05 21.65
C ALA A 142 15.60 -25.24 22.23
N LYS A 143 14.29 -25.27 21.99
CA LYS A 143 13.44 -26.39 22.40
C LYS A 143 13.84 -27.70 21.72
N THR A 144 14.08 -27.66 20.41
CA THR A 144 14.51 -28.84 19.64
C THR A 144 15.86 -29.36 20.13
N ILE A 145 16.79 -28.47 20.50
CA ILE A 145 18.06 -28.87 21.09
C ILE A 145 17.81 -29.60 22.41
N ILE A 146 17.06 -28.99 23.33
CA ILE A 146 16.78 -29.58 24.66
C ILE A 146 16.08 -30.94 24.55
N ASP A 147 15.10 -31.07 23.65
CA ASP A 147 14.32 -32.31 23.47
C ASP A 147 15.19 -33.49 22.96
N ASN A 148 16.37 -33.21 22.37
CA ASN A 148 17.31 -34.23 21.89
C ASN A 148 18.41 -34.59 22.90
N LEU A 149 18.50 -33.89 24.03
CA LEU A 149 19.50 -34.14 25.06
C LEU A 149 18.95 -35.09 26.13
N ASN A 150 19.81 -35.96 26.66
CA ASN A 150 19.48 -36.68 27.89
C ASN A 150 19.58 -35.75 29.11
N SER A 151 19.16 -36.21 30.30
CA SER A 151 19.10 -35.35 31.49
C SER A 151 20.46 -34.76 31.89
N ALA A 152 21.55 -35.51 31.76
CA ALA A 152 22.89 -35.02 32.11
C ALA A 152 23.41 -34.00 31.09
N GLU A 153 23.16 -34.25 29.80
CA GLU A 153 23.51 -33.32 28.71
C GLU A 153 22.70 -32.02 28.79
N ALA A 154 21.41 -32.09 29.14
CA ALA A 154 20.55 -30.93 29.32
C ALA A 154 21.01 -30.05 30.49
N ASP A 155 21.39 -30.65 31.62
CA ASP A 155 21.93 -29.93 32.78
C ASP A 155 23.25 -29.23 32.43
N MET A 156 24.15 -29.92 31.71
CA MET A 156 25.41 -29.34 31.25
C MET A 156 25.17 -28.18 30.25
N PHE A 157 24.21 -28.34 29.34
CA PHE A 157 23.82 -27.30 28.39
C PHE A 157 23.27 -26.04 29.09
N ILE A 158 22.45 -26.19 30.12
CA ILE A 158 21.94 -25.08 30.93
C ILE A 158 23.10 -24.35 31.63
N GLN A 159 24.02 -25.09 32.24
CA GLN A 159 25.18 -24.49 32.91
C GLN A 159 26.07 -23.71 31.93
N LEU A 160 26.28 -24.24 30.72
CA LEU A 160 27.03 -23.57 29.66
C LEU A 160 26.33 -22.28 29.20
N LEU A 161 25.01 -22.29 29.08
CA LEU A 161 24.22 -21.10 28.75
C LEU A 161 24.34 -20.03 29.84
N GLU A 162 24.18 -20.39 31.11
CA GLU A 162 24.30 -19.46 32.23
C GLU A 162 25.70 -18.81 32.27
N LYS A 163 26.75 -19.61 32.03
CA LYS A 163 28.13 -19.11 31.98
C LYS A 163 28.37 -18.20 30.78
N GLY A 164 27.87 -18.58 29.60
CA GLY A 164 27.95 -17.76 28.38
C GLY A 164 27.24 -16.42 28.51
N GLN A 165 26.18 -16.35 29.32
CA GLN A 165 25.46 -15.12 29.68
C GLN A 165 26.10 -14.35 30.84
N GLY A 166 27.16 -14.87 31.44
CA GLY A 166 27.85 -14.24 32.59
C GLY A 166 27.07 -14.33 33.91
N LEU A 167 26.05 -15.19 34.00
CA LEU A 167 25.25 -15.41 35.21
C LEU A 167 25.98 -16.28 36.25
N THR A 168 27.01 -17.02 35.82
CA THR A 168 27.85 -17.84 36.68
C THR A 168 29.29 -17.88 36.17
N ASN A 169 30.24 -17.97 37.10
CA ASN A 169 31.67 -18.15 36.81
C ASN A 169 32.18 -19.54 37.17
N LYS A 170 31.30 -20.47 37.57
CA LYS A 170 31.69 -21.83 37.94
C LYS A 170 32.34 -22.55 36.75
N GLU A 171 33.34 -23.38 37.03
CA GLU A 171 33.83 -24.35 36.05
C GLU A 171 32.76 -25.42 35.83
N ILE A 172 32.57 -25.80 34.57
CA ILE A 172 31.56 -26.77 34.16
C ILE A 172 32.32 -28.04 33.84
N ILE A 173 32.14 -29.07 34.65
CA ILE A 173 32.86 -30.34 34.57
C ILE A 173 31.87 -31.40 34.06
N PRO A 174 32.17 -32.11 32.95
CA PRO A 174 31.35 -33.20 32.46
C PRO A 174 31.20 -34.31 33.51
N MET A 175 30.00 -34.88 33.64
CA MET A 175 29.66 -35.86 34.69
C MET A 175 30.52 -37.15 34.63
N ASP A 176 31.14 -37.40 33.48
CA ASP A 176 31.96 -38.55 33.12
C ASP A 176 33.35 -38.54 33.79
N GLU A 177 33.81 -37.40 34.31
CA GLU A 177 35.17 -37.20 34.85
C GLU A 177 35.23 -37.11 36.40
N PHE A 178 34.16 -37.47 37.12
CA PHE A 178 34.24 -37.58 38.59
C PHE A 178 34.94 -38.88 39.00
N ILE A 179 36.28 -38.88 38.97
CA ILE A 179 37.09 -39.88 39.66
C ILE A 179 37.01 -39.57 41.16
N TRP A 180 36.27 -40.39 41.90
CA TRP A 180 36.28 -40.39 43.36
C TRP A 180 37.63 -40.93 43.84
N GLU A 181 38.58 -40.05 44.16
CA GLU A 181 39.71 -40.41 45.01
C GLU A 181 39.18 -40.46 46.45
N GLY A 182 38.87 -41.68 46.90
CA GLY A 182 38.44 -41.92 48.27
C GLY A 182 39.55 -41.53 49.24
N GLU A 183 39.24 -40.66 50.19
CA GLU A 183 40.06 -40.50 51.38
C GLU A 183 39.89 -41.74 52.26
N ASP A 184 40.99 -42.47 52.39
CA ASP A 184 41.18 -43.58 53.31
C ASP A 184 40.80 -43.18 54.74
N VAL A 185 39.83 -43.92 55.32
CA VAL A 185 39.58 -43.92 56.76
C VAL A 185 40.53 -44.93 57.37
N GLU A 186 41.65 -44.46 57.94
CA GLU A 186 42.48 -45.26 58.85
C GLU A 186 41.87 -45.28 60.26
N GLU A 187 41.84 -46.49 60.83
CA GLU A 187 41.34 -46.88 62.17
C GLU A 187 42.07 -46.23 63.36
#